data_AF-A0A943JRU7-F1
#
_entry.id   AF-A0A943JRU7-F1
#
_cell.length_a   1.000
_cell.length_b   1.000
_cell.length_c   1.000
_cell.angle_alpha   90.00
_cell.angle_beta   90.00
_cell.angle_gamma   90.00
#
_symmetry.space_group_name_H-M   'P 1'
#
loop_
_entity.id
_entity.type
_entity.pdbx_description
1 polymer ?
#
loop_
_entity_poly.entity_id
_entity_poly.type
_entity_poly.pdbx_seq_one_letter_code
_entity_poly.pdbx_strand_id
1 'polypeptide(L)' 'MKIKESLITRIDLEKLDDILKEGKEEFKEKEKKVEITFNGYDAEIVKSISYVVNDRFIDENKEKLIKLGVLK' A
#
# COMPACT_ATOMS: atom_id res chain seq x y z
N MET A 1 -25.39 -16.50 12.92
CA MET A 1 -24.63 -16.04 11.75
C MET A 1 -23.19 -15.80 12.21
N LYS A 2 -22.21 -16.59 11.77
CA LYS A 2 -20.80 -16.34 12.13
C LYS A 2 -20.34 -15.14 11.30
N ILE A 3 -20.09 -14.01 11.94
CA ILE A 3 -19.45 -12.86 11.29
C ILE A 3 -18.06 -13.34 10.89
N LYS A 4 -17.75 -13.40 9.58
CA LYS A 4 -16.37 -13.62 9.14
C LYS A 4 -15.58 -12.40 9.59
N GLU A 5 -14.62 -12.62 10.47
CA GLU A 5 -13.69 -11.60 10.89
C GLU A 5 -12.89 -11.14 9.66
N SER A 6 -12.90 -9.83 9.41
CA SER A 6 -12.23 -9.23 8.24
C SER A 6 -10.71 -9.32 8.41
N LEU A 7 -10.00 -9.69 7.35
CA LEU A 7 -8.54 -9.86 7.38
C LEU A 7 -7.83 -8.55 7.72
N ILE A 8 -8.43 -7.41 7.40
CA ILE A 8 -7.90 -6.08 7.74
C ILE A 8 -7.65 -5.90 9.23
N THR A 9 -8.43 -6.56 10.09
CA THR A 9 -8.25 -6.47 11.55
C THR A 9 -6.98 -7.16 12.05
N ARG A 10 -6.31 -7.94 11.19
CA ARG A 10 -5.09 -8.71 11.50
C ARG A 10 -3.82 -8.08 10.91
N ILE A 11 -3.97 -6.95 10.21
CA ILE A 11 -2.87 -6.19 9.63
C ILE A 11 -2.30 -5.21 10.66
N ASP A 12 -0.99 -5.17 10.75
CA ASP A 12 -0.23 -4.11 11.41
C ASP A 12 -0.03 -2.94 10.43
N LEU A 13 -0.92 -1.94 10.50
CA LEU A 13 -0.93 -0.81 9.57
C LEU A 13 0.28 0.13 9.74
N GLU A 14 0.78 0.31 10.96
CA GLU A 14 1.96 1.14 11.21
C GLU A 14 3.19 0.54 10.54
N LYS A 15 3.38 -0.77 10.72
CA LYS A 15 4.48 -1.49 10.07
C LYS A 15 4.36 -1.49 8.55
N LEU A 16 3.14 -1.61 8.03
CA LEU A 16 2.90 -1.52 6.58
C LEU A 16 3.27 -0.13 6.04
N ASP A 17 2.88 0.94 6.73
CA ASP A 17 3.21 2.33 6.36
C ASP A 17 4.73 2.58 6.35
N ASP A 18 5.46 2.10 7.37
CA ASP A 18 6.92 2.21 7.41
C ASP A 18 7.58 1.51 6.21
N ILE A 19 7.15 0.30 5.87
CA ILE A 19 7.67 -0.47 4.73
C ILE A 19 7.42 0.28 3.41
N LEU A 20 6.24 0.89 3.26
CA LEU A 20 5.87 1.66 2.07
C LEU A 20 6.68 2.96 1.96
N LYS A 21 6.92 3.66 3.08
CA LYS A 21 7.74 4.88 3.14
C LYS A 21 9.19 4.65 2.77
N GLU A 22 9.77 3.52 3.21
CA GLU A 22 11.13 3.16 2.84
C GLU A 22 11.26 2.78 1.35
N GLY A 23 10.15 2.61 0.63
CA GLY A 23 10.12 2.28 -0.79
C GLY A 23 10.75 0.91 -1.13
N LYS A 24 11.00 0.08 -0.11
CA LYS A 24 11.68 -1.22 -0.27
C LYS A 24 10.80 -2.25 -0.96
N GLU A 25 9.49 -2.10 -0.89
CA GLU A 25 8.52 -3.10 -1.35
C GLU A 25 7.35 -2.45 -2.09
N GLU A 26 7.00 -2.99 -3.26
CA GLU A 26 5.75 -2.66 -3.94
C GLU A 26 4.75 -3.83 -3.85
N PHE A 27 3.50 -3.50 -3.57
CA PHE A 27 2.38 -4.46 -3.54
C PHE A 27 1.52 -4.42 -4.82
N LYS A 28 0.68 -5.44 -5.01
CA LYS A 28 -0.39 -5.48 -6.03
C LYS A 28 -1.56 -4.59 -5.61
N GLU A 29 -2.45 -4.26 -6.56
CA GLU A 29 -3.55 -3.28 -6.41
C GLU A 29 -3.06 -1.93 -5.86
N LYS A 30 -2.36 -1.20 -6.73
CA LYS A 30 -1.86 0.15 -6.46
C LYS A 30 -2.33 1.13 -7.52
N GLU A 31 -2.63 2.34 -7.09
CA GLU A 31 -2.86 3.45 -7.98
C GLU A 31 -1.58 4.26 -8.10
N LYS A 32 -1.16 4.52 -9.34
CA LYS A 32 0.00 5.36 -9.64
C LYS A 32 -0.52 6.68 -10.20
N LYS A 33 -0.23 7.78 -9.51
CA LYS A 33 -0.54 9.12 -9.96
C LYS A 33 0.75 9.83 -10.32
N VAL A 34 0.76 10.50 -11.46
CA VAL A 34 1.87 11.38 -11.88
C VAL A 34 1.29 12.77 -12.03
N GLU A 35 1.81 13.71 -11.26
CA GLU A 35 1.45 15.12 -11.32
C GLU A 35 2.62 15.89 -11.89
N ILE A 36 2.37 16.68 -12.92
CA ILE A 36 3.37 17.49 -13.60
C ILE A 36 2.94 18.95 -13.46
N THR A 37 3.75 19.74 -12.79
CA THR A 37 3.53 21.18 -12.60
C THR A 37 4.60 21.93 -13.38
N PHE A 38 4.20 22.80 -14.30
CA PHE A 38 5.12 23.64 -15.06
C PHE A 38 4.89 25.11 -14.70
N ASN A 39 5.95 25.80 -14.28
CA ASN A 39 5.87 27.20 -13.84
C ASN A 39 6.40 28.21 -14.88
N GLY A 40 6.72 27.75 -16.10
CA GLY A 40 7.30 28.58 -17.17
C GLY A 40 8.82 28.51 -17.27
N TYR A 41 9.52 28.09 -16.22
CA TYR A 41 10.98 27.97 -16.16
C TYR A 41 11.41 26.54 -15.84
N ASP A 42 10.72 25.89 -14.90
CA ASP A 42 10.98 24.54 -14.42
C ASP A 42 9.72 23.67 -14.50
N ALA A 43 9.93 22.37 -14.66
CA ALA A 43 8.90 21.34 -14.52
C ALA A 43 9.16 20.50 -13.27
N GLU A 44 8.21 20.49 -12.35
CA GLU A 44 8.19 19.57 -11.23
C GLU A 44 7.36 18.33 -11.61
N ILE A 45 7.92 17.14 -11.37
CA ILE A 45 7.27 15.86 -11.61
C ILE A 45 7.15 15.13 -10.28
N VAL A 46 5.94 15.04 -9.75
CA VAL A 46 5.63 14.29 -8.53
C VAL A 46 5.02 12.95 -8.92
N LYS A 47 5.61 11.85 -8.43
CA LYS A 47 5.09 10.50 -8.61
C LYS A 47 4.60 9.98 -7.27
N SER A 48 3.31 9.66 -7.21
CA SER A 48 2.66 9.17 -5.99
C SER A 48 2.13 7.76 -6.22
N ILE A 49 2.29 6.90 -5.23
CA ILE A 49 1.70 5.56 -5.21
C ILE A 49 0.76 5.51 -4.02
N SER A 50 -0.51 5.15 -4.26
CA SER A 50 -1.50 4.94 -3.22
C SER A 50 -1.98 3.49 -3.21
N TYR A 51 -2.25 2.99 -2.01
CA TYR A 51 -2.74 1.64 -1.76
C TYR A 51 -4.07 1.71 -1.01
N VAL A 52 -5.07 0.98 -1.50
CA VAL A 52 -6.33 0.78 -0.78
C VAL A 52 -6.24 -0.56 -0.07
N VAL A 53 -6.01 -0.53 1.25
CA VAL A 53 -5.87 -1.74 2.06
C VAL A 53 -7.27 -2.27 2.41
N ASN A 54 -7.66 -3.37 1.79
CA ASN A 54 -8.90 -4.10 2.06
C ASN A 54 -8.63 -5.62 2.07
N ASP A 55 -9.64 -6.44 2.35
CA ASP A 55 -9.47 -7.90 2.42
C ASP A 55 -8.94 -8.52 1.11
N ARG A 56 -9.28 -7.95 -0.05
CA ARG A 56 -8.77 -8.40 -1.35
C ARG A 56 -7.28 -8.08 -1.50
N PHE A 57 -6.87 -6.85 -1.18
CA PHE A 57 -5.46 -6.47 -1.16
C PHE A 57 -4.65 -7.41 -0.26
N ILE A 58 -5.19 -7.75 0.92
CA ILE A 58 -4.53 -8.64 1.87
C ILE A 58 -4.41 -10.04 1.31
N ASP A 59 -5.46 -10.57 0.68
CA ASP A 59 -5.43 -11.91 0.07
C ASP A 59 -4.43 -11.97 -1.09
N GLU A 60 -4.47 -10.99 -2.02
CA GLU A 60 -3.57 -10.93 -3.18
C GLU A 60 -2.08 -10.76 -2.82
N ASN A 61 -1.81 -10.19 -1.64
CA ASN A 61 -0.46 -9.92 -1.14
C ASN A 61 -0.09 -10.77 0.09
N LYS A 62 -0.91 -11.78 0.44
CA LYS A 62 -0.85 -12.51 1.71
C LYS A 62 0.52 -13.06 2.06
N GLU A 63 1.15 -13.76 1.13
CA GLU A 63 2.47 -14.36 1.34
C GLU A 63 3.53 -13.30 1.67
N LYS A 64 3.48 -12.15 0.99
CA LYS A 64 4.43 -11.05 1.22
C LYS A 64 4.16 -10.41 2.59
N LEU A 65 2.90 -10.13 2.91
CA LEU A 65 2.50 -9.53 4.19
C LEU A 65 2.87 -10.42 5.39
N ILE A 66 2.77 -11.75 5.25
CA ILE A 66 3.22 -12.71 6.28
C ILE A 66 4.74 -12.68 6.42
N LYS A 67 5.50 -12.72 5.32
CA LYS A 67 6.98 -12.68 5.35
C LYS A 67 7.52 -11.41 5.99
N LEU A 68 6.84 -10.28 5.76
CA LEU A 68 7.18 -8.99 6.37
C LEU A 68 6.71 -8.90 7.83
N GLY A 69 5.95 -9.88 8.32
CA GLY A 69 5.35 -9.87 9.65
C GLY A 69 4.38 -8.71 9.85
N VAL A 70 3.66 -8.33 8.78
CA VAL A 70 2.61 -7.32 8.76
C VAL A 70 1.24 -7.97 9.01
N LEU A 71 1.03 -9.18 8.49
CA LEU A 71 -0.19 -9.96 8.72
C LEU A 71 0.05 -11.00 9.82
N LYS A 72 -0.76 -10.95 10.89
CA LYS A 72 -0.74 -11.90 12.03
C LYS A 72 -1.62 -13.13 11.79
#